data_AF-A0A090MKJ3-F1
#
_entry.id   AF-A0A090MKJ3-F1
#
_cell.length_a   1.000
_cell.length_b   1.000
_cell.length_c   1.000
_cell.angle_alpha   90.00
_cell.angle_beta   90.00
_cell.angle_gamma   90.00
#
_symmetry.space_group_name_H-M   'P 1'
#
loop_
_entity.id
_entity.type
_entity.pdbx_description
1 polymer ?
#
loop_
_entity_poly.entity_id
_entity_poly.type
_entity_poly.pdbx_seq_one_letter_code
_entity_poly.pdbx_strand_id
1 'polypeptide(L)'
;MAAPAAKPTASAAPAPAAPQAAPLQNGARTFSSPLARRLAKEAGIDLSRVTGTGPHGRVVARDIDEAKSGKGLKPAAAGSGAAPSYTPGPSDAQILSLFNKDNYEAVPHDQMRKVIAQRLSASDRDVPQYYLTCDCDIGKLVAAREEINGLAPKDKDGKPAYKLSVNDFVIKALAMALQRVPDANVTWTDEAMLRHKVSDVSVAVSIPTGLITPIIAARMRRRWRRFPTR
;
A
#
# COMPACT_ATOMS: atom_id res chain seq x y z
N MET A 1 35.47 52.36 -20.12
CA MET A 1 36.14 51.25 -19.40
C MET A 1 35.71 49.97 -20.08
N ALA A 2 36.59 49.40 -20.91
CA ALA A 2 36.35 48.18 -21.68
C ALA A 2 36.85 46.98 -20.88
N ALA A 3 35.96 46.03 -20.57
CA ALA A 3 36.31 44.79 -19.90
C ALA A 3 36.72 43.73 -20.95
N PRO A 4 37.81 42.97 -20.71
CA PRO A 4 38.41 42.10 -21.71
C PRO A 4 37.72 40.74 -21.85
N ALA A 5 37.80 40.19 -23.05
CA ALA A 5 37.24 38.91 -23.49
C ALA A 5 37.96 37.70 -22.89
N ALA A 6 37.17 36.72 -22.43
CA ALA A 6 37.64 35.41 -21.96
C ALA A 6 37.93 34.47 -23.13
N LYS A 7 39.08 33.79 -23.07
CA LYS A 7 39.54 32.78 -24.04
C LYS A 7 38.73 31.48 -23.92
N PRO A 8 38.46 30.77 -25.04
CA PRO A 8 37.79 29.48 -25.03
C PRO A 8 38.77 28.35 -24.69
N THR A 9 38.46 27.56 -23.65
CA THR A 9 39.18 26.34 -23.28
C THR A 9 38.71 25.16 -24.13
N ALA A 10 39.68 24.42 -24.65
CA ALA A 10 39.53 23.30 -25.56
C ALA A 10 38.84 22.09 -24.91
N SER A 11 37.96 21.48 -25.70
CA SER A 11 37.29 20.19 -25.45
C SER A 11 38.30 19.04 -25.51
N ALA A 12 38.43 18.28 -24.42
CA ALA A 12 39.21 17.05 -24.38
C ALA A 12 38.31 15.86 -24.73
N ALA A 13 38.76 15.06 -25.70
CA ALA A 13 38.10 13.84 -26.17
C ALA A 13 38.04 12.75 -25.07
N PRO A 14 37.00 11.89 -25.05
CA PRO A 14 36.87 10.81 -24.09
C PRO A 14 37.80 9.63 -24.43
N ALA A 15 38.52 9.14 -23.43
CA ALA A 15 39.38 7.96 -23.50
C ALA A 15 38.57 6.65 -23.59
N PRO A 16 39.13 5.57 -24.18
CA PRO A 16 38.41 4.30 -24.39
C PRO A 16 38.10 3.58 -23.08
N ALA A 17 36.85 3.15 -22.91
CA ALA A 17 36.38 2.37 -21.78
C ALA A 17 37.03 0.97 -21.76
N ALA A 18 37.62 0.61 -20.62
CA ALA A 18 38.08 -0.74 -20.32
C ALA A 18 36.90 -1.72 -20.29
N PRO A 19 37.05 -2.98 -20.75
CA PRO A 19 35.98 -3.96 -20.69
C PRO A 19 35.62 -4.27 -19.22
N GLN A 20 34.38 -3.99 -18.84
CA GLN A 20 33.80 -4.43 -17.57
C GLN A 20 33.71 -5.95 -17.55
N ALA A 21 34.47 -6.57 -16.64
CA ALA A 21 34.35 -7.98 -16.34
C ALA A 21 32.95 -8.28 -15.78
N ALA A 22 32.27 -9.25 -16.37
CA ALA A 22 31.02 -9.80 -15.88
C ALA A 22 31.19 -10.29 -14.42
N PRO A 23 30.18 -10.15 -13.55
CA PRO A 23 30.28 -10.62 -12.17
C PRO A 23 30.42 -12.13 -12.14
N LEU A 24 31.61 -12.59 -11.78
CA LEU A 24 31.87 -13.97 -11.38
C LEU A 24 30.89 -14.31 -10.25
N GLN A 25 29.98 -15.24 -10.51
CA GLN A 25 29.36 -16.02 -9.46
C GLN A 25 30.50 -16.69 -8.68
N ASN A 26 30.92 -16.06 -7.58
CA ASN A 26 31.87 -16.62 -6.62
C ASN A 26 31.18 -17.77 -5.88
N GLY A 27 30.90 -18.86 -6.58
CA GLY A 27 30.89 -20.19 -5.99
C GLY A 27 32.33 -20.45 -5.58
N ALA A 28 32.68 -20.04 -4.35
CA ALA A 28 34.00 -20.22 -3.78
C ALA A 28 34.44 -21.67 -4.02
N ARG A 29 35.39 -21.88 -4.94
CA ARG A 29 35.91 -23.21 -5.25
C ARG A 29 36.48 -23.78 -3.98
N THR A 30 35.73 -24.65 -3.32
CA THR A 30 36.15 -25.25 -2.05
C THR A 30 37.22 -26.28 -2.37
N PHE A 31 38.47 -25.94 -2.04
CA PHE A 31 39.58 -26.86 -2.20
C PHE A 31 39.35 -28.03 -1.25
N SER A 32 39.19 -29.23 -1.80
CA SER A 32 38.90 -30.46 -1.03
C SER A 32 39.83 -31.59 -1.47
N SER A 33 40.21 -32.44 -0.52
CA SER A 33 40.94 -33.68 -0.86
C SER A 33 40.00 -34.66 -1.59
N PRO A 34 40.51 -35.53 -2.49
CA PRO A 34 39.68 -36.51 -3.21
C PRO A 34 38.88 -37.42 -2.27
N LEU A 35 39.47 -37.77 -1.12
CA LEU A 35 38.84 -38.59 -0.08
C LEU A 35 37.69 -37.81 0.61
N ALA A 36 37.91 -36.53 0.97
CA ALA A 36 36.86 -35.68 1.54
C ALA A 36 35.68 -35.47 0.60
N ARG A 37 35.92 -35.32 -0.72
CA ARG A 37 34.84 -35.17 -1.71
C ARG A 37 33.97 -36.42 -1.79
N ARG A 38 34.57 -37.61 -1.70
CA ARG A 38 33.83 -38.87 -1.71
C ARG A 38 32.99 -39.02 -0.43
N LEU A 39 33.58 -38.76 0.74
CA LEU A 39 32.88 -38.83 2.03
C LEU A 39 31.74 -37.79 2.16
N ALA A 40 31.94 -36.58 1.63
CA ALA A 40 30.91 -35.53 1.62
C ALA A 40 29.69 -35.93 0.76
N LYS A 41 29.95 -36.54 -0.41
CA LYS A 41 28.90 -37.05 -1.30
C LYS A 41 28.12 -38.20 -0.68
N GLU A 42 28.81 -39.12 0.01
CA GLU A 42 28.18 -40.24 0.72
C GLU A 42 27.36 -39.76 1.93
N ALA A 43 27.78 -38.68 2.59
CA ALA A 43 27.10 -38.11 3.76
C ALA A 43 26.03 -37.04 3.43
N GLY A 44 25.87 -36.67 2.16
CA GLY A 44 24.94 -35.60 1.74
C GLY A 44 25.32 -34.20 2.23
N ILE A 45 26.60 -33.97 2.55
CA ILE A 45 27.10 -32.70 3.09
C ILE A 45 27.64 -31.83 1.96
N ASP A 46 27.15 -30.60 1.86
CA ASP A 46 27.68 -29.61 0.92
C ASP A 46 29.04 -29.08 1.42
N LEU A 47 30.08 -29.33 0.63
CA LEU A 47 31.45 -28.90 0.89
C LEU A 47 31.55 -27.38 1.10
N SER A 48 30.66 -26.59 0.48
CA SER A 48 30.64 -25.13 0.64
C SER A 48 30.34 -24.67 2.08
N ARG A 49 29.76 -25.57 2.90
CA ARG A 49 29.36 -25.31 4.28
C ARG A 49 30.34 -25.84 5.31
N VAL A 50 31.39 -26.55 4.88
CA VAL A 50 32.39 -27.14 5.76
C VAL A 50 33.64 -26.27 5.79
N THR A 51 34.06 -25.86 6.98
CA THR A 51 35.34 -25.16 7.16
C THR A 51 36.49 -26.15 7.00
N GLY A 52 37.38 -25.92 6.03
CA GLY A 52 38.53 -26.80 5.79
C GLY A 52 39.74 -26.45 6.65
N THR A 53 40.29 -27.43 7.35
CA THR A 53 41.41 -27.26 8.30
C THR A 53 42.77 -27.69 7.70
N GLY A 54 42.79 -28.17 6.45
CA GLY A 54 44.01 -28.64 5.78
C GLY A 54 44.90 -27.53 5.18
N PRO A 55 46.11 -27.89 4.69
CA PRO A 55 47.04 -26.93 4.08
C PRO A 55 46.40 -26.16 2.93
N HIS A 56 46.53 -24.82 2.95
CA HIS A 56 45.84 -23.88 2.05
C HIS A 56 44.30 -23.83 2.18
N GLY A 57 43.74 -24.16 3.35
CA GLY A 57 42.29 -24.10 3.60
C GLY A 57 41.53 -25.26 2.95
N ARG A 58 42.20 -26.40 2.75
CA ARG A 58 41.63 -27.58 2.09
C ARG A 58 40.76 -28.39 3.05
N VAL A 59 39.57 -28.79 2.61
CA VAL A 59 38.71 -29.72 3.36
C VAL A 59 39.32 -31.13 3.33
N VAL A 60 39.68 -31.64 4.50
CA VAL A 60 40.22 -33.00 4.70
C VAL A 60 39.14 -33.94 5.24
N ALA A 61 39.40 -35.25 5.21
CA ALA A 61 38.42 -36.27 5.64
C ALA A 61 37.90 -36.03 7.06
N ARG A 62 38.77 -35.57 7.96
CA ARG A 62 38.42 -35.23 9.36
C ARG A 62 37.37 -34.13 9.45
N ASP A 63 37.46 -33.08 8.62
CA ASP A 63 36.50 -31.98 8.61
C ASP A 63 35.09 -32.46 8.19
N ILE A 64 35.00 -33.49 7.34
CA ILE A 64 33.73 -34.10 6.94
C ILE A 64 33.14 -34.95 8.06
N ASP A 65 33.97 -35.70 8.79
CA ASP A 65 33.49 -36.48 9.93
C ASP A 65 33.09 -35.58 11.11
N GLU A 66 33.78 -34.45 11.30
CA GLU A 66 33.34 -33.41 12.23
C GLU A 66 32.02 -32.77 11.77
N ALA A 67 31.89 -32.45 10.47
CA ALA A 67 30.65 -31.93 9.89
C ALA A 67 29.47 -32.91 10.03
N LYS A 68 29.70 -34.24 9.94
CA LYS A 68 28.67 -35.25 10.25
C LYS A 68 28.21 -35.20 11.71
N SER A 69 29.11 -34.86 12.64
CA SER A 69 28.79 -34.71 14.07
C SER A 69 28.16 -33.35 14.42
N GLY A 70 27.93 -32.48 13.43
CA GLY A 70 27.34 -31.16 13.62
C GLY A 70 28.33 -30.06 14.04
N LYS A 71 29.63 -30.37 14.17
CA LYS A 71 30.69 -29.40 14.47
C LYS A 71 31.37 -28.97 13.16
N GLY A 72 31.46 -27.68 12.88
CA GLY A 72 32.15 -27.15 11.69
C GLY A 72 31.28 -26.92 10.45
N LEU A 73 29.96 -27.16 10.54
CA LEU A 73 28.98 -26.68 9.56
C LEU A 73 28.74 -25.19 9.79
N LYS A 74 29.06 -24.36 8.80
CA LYS A 74 28.62 -22.97 8.79
C LYS A 74 27.08 -22.97 8.81
N PRO A 75 26.43 -22.20 9.71
CA PRO A 75 24.97 -22.10 9.71
C PRO A 75 24.52 -21.78 8.29
N ALA A 76 23.62 -22.59 7.75
CA ALA A 76 22.89 -22.20 6.56
C ALA A 76 22.32 -20.82 6.90
N ALA A 77 22.68 -19.79 6.12
CA ALA A 77 22.00 -18.53 6.22
C ALA A 77 20.52 -18.88 6.05
N ALA A 78 19.77 -18.83 7.15
CA ALA A 78 18.33 -18.84 7.10
C ALA A 78 18.03 -17.72 6.13
N GLY A 79 17.53 -18.09 4.95
CA GLY A 79 17.03 -17.10 4.02
C GLY A 79 16.06 -16.29 4.83
N SER A 80 16.43 -15.04 5.13
CA SER A 80 15.50 -14.05 5.62
C SER A 80 14.36 -14.14 4.62
N GLY A 81 13.22 -14.69 5.04
CA GLY A 81 12.01 -14.67 4.24
C GLY A 81 11.79 -13.20 3.93
N ALA A 82 12.17 -12.80 2.72
CA ALA A 82 11.91 -11.47 2.25
C ALA A 82 10.40 -11.36 2.31
N ALA A 83 9.92 -10.44 3.14
CA ALA A 83 8.54 -9.99 3.07
C ALA A 83 8.22 -9.76 1.58
N PRO A 84 7.04 -10.18 1.09
CA PRO A 84 6.73 -10.11 -0.33
C PRO A 84 6.98 -8.69 -0.83
N SER A 85 8.06 -8.54 -1.60
CA SER A 85 8.43 -7.28 -2.20
C SER A 85 7.41 -7.00 -3.29
N TYR A 86 6.56 -6.00 -3.09
CA TYR A 86 5.60 -5.56 -4.10
C TYR A 86 6.40 -5.04 -5.29
N THR A 87 6.41 -5.79 -6.40
CA THR A 87 7.03 -5.31 -7.64
C THR A 87 6.19 -4.15 -8.16
N PRO A 88 6.75 -2.95 -8.36
CA PRO A 88 6.04 -1.86 -9.00
C PRO A 88 5.53 -2.30 -10.37
N GLY A 89 4.33 -1.86 -10.74
CA GLY A 89 3.75 -2.14 -12.05
C GLY A 89 4.58 -1.56 -13.21
N PRO A 90 4.27 -1.95 -14.46
CA PRO A 90 4.95 -1.42 -15.65
C PRO A 90 4.80 0.10 -15.74
N SER A 91 5.83 0.76 -16.25
CA SER A 91 5.84 2.22 -16.42
C SER A 91 4.94 2.67 -17.58
N ASP A 92 4.47 3.92 -17.55
CA ASP A 92 3.60 4.50 -18.58
C ASP A 92 4.16 4.33 -19.99
N ALA A 93 5.48 4.50 -20.17
CA ALA A 93 6.15 4.33 -21.46
C ALA A 93 6.09 2.89 -21.97
N GLN A 94 6.18 1.90 -21.08
CA GLN A 94 6.04 0.49 -21.42
C GLN A 94 4.60 0.17 -21.81
N ILE A 95 3.61 0.71 -21.10
CA ILE A 95 2.19 0.50 -21.41
C ILE A 95 1.85 1.11 -22.77
N LEU A 96 2.26 2.36 -23.02
CA LEU A 96 1.99 3.05 -24.29
C LEU A 96 2.66 2.36 -25.49
N SER A 97 3.80 1.70 -25.29
CA SER A 97 4.48 0.96 -26.36
C SER A 97 3.71 -0.26 -26.87
N LEU A 98 2.72 -0.75 -26.10
CA LEU A 98 1.89 -1.90 -26.47
C LEU A 98 0.75 -1.55 -27.43
N PHE A 99 0.43 -0.26 -27.59
CA PHE A 99 -0.75 0.18 -28.33
C PHE A 99 -0.37 1.08 -29.51
N ASN A 100 -0.99 0.85 -30.67
CA ASN A 100 -0.85 1.78 -31.80
C ASN A 100 -1.61 3.07 -31.50
N LYS A 101 -0.98 4.22 -31.77
CA LYS A 101 -1.53 5.57 -31.49
C LYS A 101 -2.82 5.86 -32.26
N ASP A 102 -3.01 5.22 -33.41
CA ASP A 102 -4.21 5.39 -34.23
C ASP A 102 -5.46 4.71 -33.63
N ASN A 103 -5.27 3.82 -32.65
CA ASN A 103 -6.34 3.02 -32.06
C ASN A 103 -6.88 3.59 -30.73
N TYR A 104 -6.35 4.72 -30.24
CA TYR A 104 -6.84 5.31 -28.99
C TYR A 104 -6.82 6.84 -29.01
N GLU A 105 -7.81 7.44 -28.36
CA GLU A 105 -7.83 8.86 -28.05
C GLU A 105 -7.33 9.08 -26.61
N ALA A 106 -6.25 9.86 -26.46
CA ALA A 106 -5.70 10.18 -25.15
C ALA A 106 -6.49 11.33 -24.50
N VAL A 107 -7.42 10.99 -23.60
CA VAL A 107 -8.11 11.98 -22.76
C VAL A 107 -7.28 12.26 -21.51
N PRO A 108 -6.73 13.48 -21.33
CA PRO A 108 -5.90 13.80 -20.17
C PRO A 108 -6.70 13.74 -18.88
N HIS A 109 -6.11 13.16 -17.83
CA HIS A 109 -6.72 13.19 -16.50
C HIS A 109 -6.58 14.57 -15.87
N ASP A 110 -7.68 15.06 -15.31
CA ASP A 110 -7.73 16.20 -14.41
C ASP A 110 -7.02 15.89 -13.08
N GLN A 111 -6.55 16.93 -12.38
CA GLN A 111 -5.82 16.77 -11.13
C GLN A 111 -6.66 16.10 -10.05
N MET A 112 -7.97 16.36 -10.02
CA MET A 112 -8.88 15.76 -9.04
C MET A 112 -8.97 14.24 -9.25
N ARG A 113 -9.15 13.77 -10.49
CA ARG A 113 -9.14 12.34 -10.80
C ARG A 113 -7.82 11.66 -10.46
N LYS A 114 -6.67 12.30 -10.74
CA LYS A 114 -5.35 11.74 -10.39
C LYS A 114 -5.24 11.50 -8.88
N VAL A 115 -5.64 12.47 -8.07
CA VAL A 115 -5.60 12.35 -6.59
C VAL A 115 -6.55 11.28 -6.10
N ILE A 116 -7.77 11.19 -6.65
CA ILE A 116 -8.74 10.15 -6.28
C ILE A 116 -8.19 8.77 -6.61
N ALA A 117 -7.65 8.57 -7.82
CA ALA A 117 -7.07 7.30 -8.25
C ALA A 117 -5.90 6.87 -7.35
N GLN A 118 -5.03 7.80 -6.98
CA GLN A 118 -3.92 7.53 -6.06
C GLN A 118 -4.40 7.09 -4.67
N ARG A 119 -5.39 7.78 -4.10
CA ARG A 119 -5.94 7.46 -2.76
C ARG A 119 -6.69 6.14 -2.74
N LEU A 120 -7.52 5.87 -3.75
CA LEU A 120 -8.23 4.59 -3.87
C LEU A 120 -7.24 3.44 -4.06
N SER A 121 -6.25 3.60 -4.94
CA SER A 121 -5.22 2.57 -5.16
C SER A 121 -4.40 2.28 -3.92
N ALA A 122 -4.07 3.30 -3.10
CA ALA A 122 -3.39 3.10 -1.83
C ALA A 122 -4.31 2.35 -0.84
N SER A 123 -5.56 2.78 -0.71
CA SER A 123 -6.54 2.14 0.18
C SER A 123 -6.76 0.66 -0.15
N ASP A 124 -6.93 0.31 -1.43
CA ASP A 124 -7.18 -1.07 -1.86
C ASP A 124 -5.95 -1.99 -1.75
N ARG A 125 -4.74 -1.41 -1.77
CA ARG A 125 -3.49 -2.18 -1.64
C ARG A 125 -3.09 -2.38 -0.19
N ASP A 126 -3.22 -1.34 0.63
CA ASP A 126 -2.67 -1.33 1.97
C ASP A 126 -3.68 -1.86 3.01
N VAL A 127 -4.98 -1.72 2.76
CA VAL A 127 -6.03 -2.14 3.71
C VAL A 127 -6.57 -3.53 3.35
N PRO A 128 -6.47 -4.53 4.23
CA PRO A 128 -7.08 -5.84 4.01
C PRO A 128 -8.61 -5.76 4.18
N GLN A 129 -9.30 -5.44 3.09
CA GLN A 129 -10.76 -5.29 3.08
C GLN A 129 -11.49 -6.64 3.06
N TYR A 130 -12.60 -6.71 3.81
CA TYR A 130 -13.56 -7.80 3.76
C TYR A 130 -14.98 -7.24 3.83
N TYR A 131 -15.94 -7.90 3.20
CA TYR A 131 -17.31 -7.40 3.07
C TYR A 131 -18.26 -8.11 4.04
N LEU A 132 -19.13 -7.32 4.68
CA LEU A 132 -20.23 -7.79 5.52
C LEU A 132 -21.54 -7.21 4.97
N THR A 133 -22.60 -8.03 4.97
CA THR A 133 -23.92 -7.63 4.48
C THR A 133 -24.98 -7.94 5.53
N CYS A 134 -25.94 -7.04 5.71
CA CYS A 134 -27.11 -7.27 6.55
C CYS A 134 -28.37 -6.68 5.91
N ASP A 135 -29.49 -7.40 6.02
CA ASP A 135 -30.80 -6.91 5.61
C ASP A 135 -31.49 -6.21 6.78
N CYS A 136 -32.10 -5.06 6.53
CA CYS A 136 -32.80 -4.26 7.54
C CYS A 136 -34.18 -3.85 7.04
N ASP A 137 -35.24 -4.18 7.80
CA ASP A 137 -36.58 -3.65 7.56
C ASP A 137 -36.67 -2.19 8.01
N ILE A 138 -37.05 -1.31 7.08
CA ILE A 138 -37.16 0.14 7.31
C ILE A 138 -38.62 0.64 7.34
N GLY A 139 -39.62 -0.24 7.39
CA GLY A 139 -41.03 0.14 7.29
C GLY A 139 -41.44 1.12 8.40
N LYS A 140 -41.05 0.83 9.65
CA LYS A 140 -41.31 1.73 10.80
C LYS A 140 -40.59 3.08 10.67
N LEU A 141 -39.42 3.11 10.04
CA LEU A 141 -38.65 4.33 9.83
C LEU A 141 -39.31 5.22 8.78
N VAL A 142 -39.87 4.63 7.72
CA VAL A 142 -40.62 5.37 6.69
C VAL A 142 -41.89 5.98 7.29
N ALA A 143 -42.64 5.22 8.09
CA ALA A 143 -43.82 5.75 8.78
C ALA A 143 -43.46 6.93 9.72
N ALA A 144 -42.43 6.76 10.57
CA ALA A 144 -41.97 7.83 11.46
C ALA A 144 -41.48 9.07 10.68
N ARG A 145 -40.84 8.87 9.51
CA ARG A 145 -40.41 9.97 8.64
C ARG A 145 -41.60 10.79 8.13
N GLU A 146 -42.71 10.14 7.77
CA GLU A 146 -43.93 10.83 7.32
C GLU A 146 -44.55 11.67 8.44
N GLU A 147 -44.65 11.10 9.64
CA GLU A 147 -45.13 11.80 10.84
C GLU A 147 -44.27 13.03 11.17
N ILE A 148 -42.94 12.87 11.22
CA ILE A 148 -42.02 13.96 11.58
C ILE A 148 -42.01 15.05 10.51
N ASN A 149 -42.09 14.69 9.23
CA ASN A 149 -42.20 15.68 8.15
C ASN A 149 -43.57 16.38 8.17
N GLY A 150 -44.64 15.73 8.62
CA GLY A 150 -45.95 16.33 8.83
C GLY A 150 -45.96 17.37 9.96
N LEU A 151 -45.14 17.16 11.00
CA LEU A 151 -44.96 18.08 12.12
C LEU A 151 -43.99 19.25 11.82
N ALA A 152 -43.35 19.26 10.64
CA ALA A 152 -42.42 20.31 10.28
C ALA A 152 -43.16 21.66 10.15
N PRO A 153 -42.73 22.71 10.90
CA PRO A 153 -43.31 24.05 10.76
C PRO A 153 -43.17 24.50 9.31
N LYS A 154 -44.26 25.00 8.73
CA LYS A 154 -44.22 25.62 7.40
C LYS A 154 -43.78 27.07 7.57
N ASP A 155 -42.78 27.49 6.79
CA ASP A 155 -42.40 28.89 6.70
C ASP A 155 -43.51 29.71 6.03
N LYS A 156 -43.38 31.04 6.06
CA LYS A 156 -44.35 31.99 5.48
C LYS A 156 -44.66 31.74 4.00
N ASP A 157 -43.76 31.06 3.28
CA ASP A 157 -43.92 30.66 1.87
C ASP A 157 -44.52 29.25 1.67
N GLY A 158 -45.06 28.63 2.72
CA GLY A 158 -45.68 27.30 2.67
C GLY A 158 -44.69 26.13 2.51
N LYS A 159 -43.38 26.42 2.44
CA LYS A 159 -42.32 25.40 2.40
C LYS A 159 -42.07 24.84 3.81
N PRO A 160 -41.95 23.52 3.98
CA PRO A 160 -41.57 22.95 5.26
C PRO A 160 -40.17 23.42 5.63
N ALA A 161 -40.00 23.94 6.85
CA ALA A 161 -38.73 24.48 7.35
C ALA A 161 -37.57 23.46 7.33
N TYR A 162 -37.90 22.17 7.25
CA TYR A 162 -36.96 21.10 6.98
C TYR A 162 -37.70 19.91 6.36
N LYS A 163 -37.01 19.18 5.47
CA LYS A 163 -37.48 17.93 4.89
C LYS A 163 -36.48 16.84 5.20
N LEU A 164 -36.88 15.86 6.00
CA LEU A 164 -36.02 14.74 6.37
C LEU A 164 -36.06 13.68 5.28
N SER A 165 -34.87 13.22 4.90
CA SER A 165 -34.64 12.10 4.01
C SER A 165 -34.34 10.84 4.82
N VAL A 166 -34.46 9.66 4.19
CA VAL A 166 -34.04 8.39 4.81
C VAL A 166 -32.55 8.43 5.16
N ASN A 167 -31.74 9.07 4.32
CA ASN A 167 -30.29 9.21 4.52
C ASN A 167 -29.95 9.89 5.85
N ASP A 168 -30.74 10.89 6.27
CA ASP A 168 -30.52 11.59 7.54
C ASP A 168 -30.68 10.65 8.75
N PHE A 169 -31.64 9.72 8.69
CA PHE A 169 -31.81 8.68 9.70
C PHE A 169 -30.66 7.67 9.68
N VAL A 170 -30.19 7.27 8.49
CA VAL A 170 -29.05 6.36 8.34
C VAL A 170 -27.77 6.96 8.94
N ILE A 171 -27.47 8.22 8.61
CA ILE A 171 -26.31 8.95 9.16
C ILE A 171 -26.40 9.04 10.68
N LYS A 172 -27.59 9.37 11.20
CA LYS A 172 -27.81 9.45 12.65
C LYS A 172 -27.63 8.11 13.34
N ALA A 173 -28.17 7.03 12.76
CA ALA A 173 -28.03 5.67 13.27
C ALA A 173 -26.55 5.23 13.27
N LEU A 174 -25.83 5.46 12.18
CA LEU A 174 -24.40 5.17 12.07
C LEU A 174 -23.58 5.92 13.12
N ALA A 175 -23.82 7.22 13.28
CA ALA A 175 -23.14 8.04 14.29
C ALA A 175 -23.47 7.64 15.74
N MET A 176 -24.56 6.91 15.98
CA MET A 176 -24.88 6.32 17.28
C MET A 176 -24.24 4.93 17.43
N ALA A 177 -24.23 4.13 16.37
CA ALA A 177 -23.59 2.82 16.34
C ALA A 177 -22.08 2.90 16.60
N LEU A 178 -21.39 3.86 15.95
CA LEU A 178 -19.96 4.12 16.16
C LEU A 178 -19.60 4.51 17.60
N GLN A 179 -20.57 4.98 18.39
CA GLN A 179 -20.36 5.27 19.81
C GLN A 179 -20.66 4.09 20.73
N ARG A 180 -21.57 3.21 20.31
CA ARG A 180 -21.85 1.96 21.03
C ARG A 180 -20.74 0.94 20.83
N VAL A 181 -20.11 0.94 19.64
CA VAL A 181 -19.02 0.03 19.28
C VAL A 181 -17.77 0.86 18.94
N PRO A 182 -17.00 1.30 19.95
CA PRO A 182 -15.86 2.18 19.75
C PRO A 182 -14.70 1.52 18.98
N ASP A 183 -14.61 0.19 18.98
CA ASP A 183 -13.60 -0.55 18.23
C ASP A 183 -13.79 -0.43 16.70
N ALA A 184 -14.99 -0.06 16.25
CA ALA A 184 -15.26 0.24 14.84
C ALA A 184 -14.93 1.69 14.46
N ASN A 185 -14.73 2.59 15.44
CA ASN A 185 -14.43 4.01 15.23
C ASN A 185 -12.94 4.30 15.51
N VAL A 186 -12.06 3.66 14.75
CA VAL A 186 -10.61 3.69 14.97
C VAL A 186 -9.85 4.07 13.70
N THR A 187 -8.67 4.65 13.89
CA THR A 187 -7.69 4.86 12.82
C THR A 187 -6.43 4.08 13.14
N TRP A 188 -5.93 3.36 12.15
CA TRP A 188 -4.66 2.65 12.24
C TRP A 188 -3.51 3.59 11.91
N THR A 189 -2.49 3.63 12.76
CA THR A 189 -1.17 4.18 12.46
C THR A 189 -0.11 3.12 12.74
N ASP A 190 1.10 3.29 12.23
CA ASP A 190 2.17 2.31 12.39
C ASP A 190 2.57 2.10 13.86
N GLU A 191 2.36 3.12 14.71
CA GLU A 191 2.72 3.09 16.12
C GLU A 191 1.55 2.71 17.05
N ALA A 192 0.32 3.12 16.71
CA ALA A 192 -0.82 2.93 17.60
C ALA A 192 -2.17 2.93 16.86
N MET A 193 -3.13 2.23 17.43
CA MET A 193 -4.53 2.36 17.02
C MET A 193 -5.21 3.52 17.76
N LEU A 194 -5.57 4.56 17.02
CA LEU A 194 -6.24 5.75 17.56
C LEU A 194 -7.74 5.49 17.68
N ARG A 195 -8.27 5.44 18.91
CA ARG A 195 -9.70 5.30 19.19
C ARG A 195 -10.36 6.67 19.33
N HIS A 196 -11.34 6.96 18.48
CA HIS A 196 -11.98 8.28 18.45
C HIS A 196 -13.16 8.36 19.42
N LYS A 197 -13.15 9.39 20.29
CA LYS A 197 -14.27 9.69 21.21
C LYS A 197 -15.46 10.37 20.52
N VAL A 198 -15.19 10.95 19.36
CA VAL A 198 -16.15 11.71 18.54
C VAL A 198 -16.40 10.94 17.25
N SER A 199 -17.61 11.04 16.71
CA SER A 199 -18.01 10.35 15.48
C SER A 199 -18.39 11.38 14.44
N ASP A 200 -17.47 11.65 13.51
CA ASP A 200 -17.71 12.47 12.33
C ASP A 200 -18.03 11.54 11.15
N VAL A 201 -19.05 11.88 10.37
CA VAL A 201 -19.51 11.04 9.25
C VAL A 201 -19.38 11.82 7.95
N SER A 202 -18.60 11.29 7.02
CA SER A 202 -18.46 11.83 5.66
C SER A 202 -19.45 11.15 4.72
N VAL A 203 -20.14 11.93 3.90
CA VAL A 203 -21.09 11.40 2.91
C VAL A 203 -20.49 11.57 1.52
N ALA A 204 -20.33 10.47 0.80
CA ALA A 204 -19.87 10.50 -0.59
C ALA A 204 -21.01 10.95 -1.51
N VAL A 205 -20.84 12.10 -2.17
CA VAL A 205 -21.84 12.66 -3.10
C VAL A 205 -21.23 12.75 -4.49
N SER A 206 -21.86 12.06 -5.44
CA SER A 206 -21.48 12.12 -6.84
C SER A 206 -21.92 13.45 -7.46
N ILE A 207 -21.00 14.08 -8.19
CA ILE A 207 -21.24 15.26 -9.03
C ILE A 207 -20.81 14.95 -10.47
N PRO A 208 -21.34 15.64 -11.49
CA PRO A 208 -21.00 15.33 -12.89
C PRO A 208 -19.49 15.34 -13.18
N THR A 209 -18.73 16.17 -12.46
CA THR A 209 -17.29 16.33 -12.65
C THR A 209 -16.46 15.38 -11.76
N GLY A 210 -17.05 14.65 -10.82
CA GLY A 210 -16.31 13.80 -9.88
C GLY A 210 -17.04 13.46 -8.59
N LEU A 211 -16.27 13.31 -7.50
CA LEU A 211 -16.79 12.94 -6.18
C LEU A 211 -16.43 14.01 -5.15
N ILE A 212 -17.42 14.45 -4.36
CA ILE A 212 -17.20 15.31 -3.20
C ILE A 212 -17.63 14.58 -1.93
N THR A 213 -16.89 14.79 -0.85
CA THR A 213 -17.13 14.15 0.45
C THR A 213 -17.33 15.20 1.54
N PRO A 214 -18.53 15.84 1.64
CA PRO A 214 -18.86 16.69 2.78
C PRO A 214 -18.79 15.93 4.11
N ILE A 215 -18.27 16.59 5.14
CA ILE A 215 -18.14 16.05 6.49
C ILE A 215 -19.26 16.59 7.36
N ILE A 216 -20.02 15.69 7.98
CA ILE A 216 -21.03 16.02 8.99
C ILE A 216 -20.38 15.86 10.35
N ALA A 217 -19.93 16.98 10.91
CA ALA A 217 -19.23 17.01 12.18
C ALA A 217 -20.18 16.75 13.36
N ALA A 218 -19.71 15.99 14.35
CA ALA A 218 -20.44 15.67 15.57
C ALA A 218 -20.88 16.89 16.39
N ARG A 219 -20.28 18.07 16.16
CA ARG A 219 -20.74 19.32 16.80
C ARG A 219 -22.17 19.73 16.38
N MET A 220 -22.65 19.22 15.24
CA MET A 220 -24.02 19.46 14.74
C MET A 220 -25.09 18.64 15.50
N ARG A 221 -24.68 17.72 16.37
CA ARG A 221 -25.50 16.66 17.01
C ARG A 221 -26.57 17.14 17.99
N ARG A 222 -26.56 18.41 18.40
CA ARG A 222 -27.56 18.96 19.33
C ARG A 222 -28.85 19.45 18.67
N ARG A 223 -28.90 19.60 17.34
CA ARG A 223 -30.09 20.19 16.67
C ARG A 223 -30.26 19.62 15.26
N TRP A 224 -31.33 18.84 15.05
CA TRP A 224 -31.75 18.26 13.77
C TRP A 224 -31.92 19.28 12.62
N ARG A 225 -32.00 20.58 12.92
CA ARG A 225 -32.39 21.64 11.97
C ARG A 225 -31.27 22.14 11.05
N ARG A 226 -30.10 21.53 11.03
CA ARG A 226 -28.96 22.08 10.27
C ARG A 226 -28.30 21.04 9.37
N PHE A 227 -29.10 20.32 8.59
CA PHE A 227 -28.58 19.79 7.35
C PHE A 227 -28.61 20.93 6.32
N PRO A 228 -27.48 21.25 5.67
CA PRO A 228 -27.51 22.16 4.53
C PRO A 228 -28.31 21.48 3.42
N THR A 229 -29.57 21.89 3.26
CA THR A 229 -30.30 21.68 2.03
C THR A 229 -29.54 22.37 0.90
N ARG A 230 -29.40 21.68 -0.23
CA ARG A 230 -28.86 22.21 -1.48
C ARG A 230 -29.44 23.58 -1.82
#